data_AF-A0A7I8W5M0-F1
#
_entry.id   AF-A0A7I8W5M0-F1
#
_cell.length_a   1.000
_cell.length_b   1.000
_cell.length_c   1.000
_cell.angle_alpha   90.00
_cell.angle_beta   90.00
_cell.angle_gamma   90.00
#
_symmetry.space_group_name_H-M   'P 1'
#
loop_
_entity.id
_entity.type
_entity.pdbx_description
1 polymer ?
#
loop_
_entity_poly.entity_id
_entity_poly.type
_entity_poly.pdbx_seq_one_letter_code
_entity_poly.pdbx_strand_id
1 'polypeptide(L)'
;MEDVSFESVGTGALAMPLAFSAAGWLISLILIVILGLMSYVTVTFVVESMACANAIIKNREEESNSKIECTDERSPLLQDGSINESENSDKLYDITRRVEMGQMARLFFNKLGLNLFYICLAIYLYGDLAIYAVAVPKSLRDVICTYEPGNMTNSFLSNSSQNESCRNPDDYDLCWENVKTVNRVNAYRICLTIFTILLGPFVFFNVQKTKYLQILTTGLRWFSAILPPICVAYGTDNVEFLVGITGSYAGAGIQYVIPAALVIYARRRTCYKFGTVLTNKYKSPFGSRYWVYLVFAWAVLCIVFVTVNHIITRS
;
A
#
# COMPACT_ATOMS: atom_id res chain seq x y z
N MET A 1 -11.00 -14.74 2.77
CA MET A 1 -9.85 -13.85 2.46
C MET A 1 -9.99 -13.41 1.01
N GLU A 2 -11.21 -12.98 0.63
CA GLU A 2 -11.64 -12.85 -0.77
C GLU A 2 -12.10 -11.43 -1.13
N ASP A 3 -12.47 -10.59 -0.15
CA ASP A 3 -12.94 -9.23 -0.43
C ASP A 3 -11.82 -8.19 -0.61
N VAL A 4 -10.59 -8.48 -0.18
CA VAL A 4 -9.43 -7.56 -0.35
C VAL A 4 -8.77 -7.69 -1.73
N SER A 5 -9.08 -8.79 -2.45
CA SER A 5 -8.55 -9.06 -3.79
C SER A 5 -9.14 -8.13 -4.87
N PHE A 6 -10.37 -7.63 -4.69
CA PHE A 6 -11.06 -6.88 -5.75
C PHE A 6 -10.62 -5.41 -5.83
N GLU A 7 -10.28 -4.77 -4.70
CA GLU A 7 -9.73 -3.40 -4.70
C GLU A 7 -8.28 -3.33 -5.23
N SER A 8 -7.50 -4.41 -5.09
CA SER A 8 -6.11 -4.45 -5.57
C SER A 8 -5.99 -4.55 -7.11
N VAL A 9 -7.07 -4.91 -7.81
CA VAL A 9 -7.11 -5.06 -9.27
C VAL A 9 -7.53 -3.76 -9.97
N GLY A 10 -8.16 -2.82 -9.26
CA GLY A 10 -8.88 -1.70 -9.85
C GLY A 10 -8.04 -0.72 -10.68
N THR A 11 -7.15 0.05 -10.04
CA THR A 11 -6.40 1.13 -10.72
C THR A 11 -5.12 0.65 -11.39
N GLY A 12 -4.45 -0.35 -10.79
CA GLY A 12 -3.21 -0.93 -11.32
C GLY A 12 -3.40 -1.60 -12.69
N ALA A 13 -4.50 -2.34 -12.89
CA ALA A 13 -4.79 -3.00 -14.17
C ALA A 13 -5.10 -2.00 -15.30
N LEU A 14 -5.71 -0.86 -14.98
CA LEU A 14 -6.05 0.19 -15.96
C LEU A 14 -4.81 0.91 -16.51
N ALA A 15 -3.73 1.01 -15.73
CA ALA A 15 -2.47 1.60 -16.17
C ALA A 15 -1.58 0.63 -16.97
N MET A 16 -1.77 -0.68 -16.83
CA MET A 16 -0.94 -1.70 -17.49
C MET A 16 -0.94 -1.64 -19.03
N PRO A 17 -2.06 -1.55 -19.76
CA PRO A 17 -2.04 -1.59 -21.22
C PRO A 17 -1.24 -0.43 -21.84
N LEU A 18 -1.27 0.75 -21.21
CA LEU A 18 -0.48 1.92 -21.63
C LEU A 18 1.03 1.68 -21.43
N ALA A 19 1.42 1.05 -20.32
CA ALA A 19 2.82 0.70 -20.09
C ALA A 19 3.32 -0.38 -21.07
N PHE A 20 2.44 -1.30 -21.49
CA PHE A 20 2.77 -2.35 -22.46
C PHE A 20 2.94 -1.80 -23.88
N SER A 21 2.11 -0.84 -24.29
CA SER A 21 2.25 -0.22 -25.61
C SER A 21 3.53 0.60 -25.72
N ALA A 22 3.97 1.24 -24.63
CA ALA A 22 5.20 2.04 -24.60
C ALA A 22 6.48 1.19 -24.50
N ALA A 23 6.49 0.12 -23.70
CA ALA A 23 7.70 -0.70 -23.47
C ALA A 23 7.87 -1.85 -24.48
N GLY A 24 6.80 -2.27 -25.14
CA GLY A 24 6.78 -3.41 -26.05
C GLY A 24 6.46 -4.74 -25.34
N TRP A 25 5.69 -5.59 -26.03
CA TRP A 25 5.09 -6.80 -25.46
C TRP A 25 6.09 -7.75 -24.79
N LEU A 26 7.27 -7.96 -25.38
CA LEU A 26 8.28 -8.89 -24.87
C LEU A 26 8.92 -8.39 -23.56
N ILE A 27 9.28 -7.09 -23.52
CA ILE A 27 9.90 -6.48 -22.33
C ILE A 27 8.90 -6.45 -21.19
N SER A 28 7.64 -6.08 -21.46
CA SER A 28 6.57 -6.09 -20.47
C SER A 28 6.29 -7.49 -19.92
N LEU A 29 6.33 -8.53 -20.76
CA LEU A 29 6.14 -9.91 -20.33
C LEU A 29 7.28 -10.38 -19.41
N ILE A 30 8.53 -10.12 -19.77
CA ILE A 30 9.69 -10.43 -18.92
C ILE A 30 9.60 -9.69 -17.58
N LEU A 31 9.26 -8.40 -17.62
CA LEU A 31 9.18 -7.57 -16.43
C LEU A 31 8.07 -8.03 -15.47
N ILE A 32 6.92 -8.44 -15.97
CA ILE A 32 5.84 -8.99 -15.13
C ILE A 32 6.23 -10.30 -14.49
N VAL A 33 6.92 -11.19 -15.20
CA VAL A 33 7.42 -12.45 -14.63
C VAL A 33 8.37 -12.16 -13.48
N ILE A 34 9.29 -11.19 -13.64
CA ILE A 34 10.22 -10.79 -12.58
C ILE A 34 9.47 -10.16 -11.41
N LEU A 35 8.53 -9.24 -11.65
CA LEU A 35 7.72 -8.63 -10.58
C LEU A 35 6.87 -9.66 -9.83
N GLY A 36 6.30 -10.63 -10.54
CA GLY A 36 5.55 -11.74 -9.95
C GLY A 36 6.43 -12.61 -9.05
N LEU A 37 7.65 -12.93 -9.50
CA LEU A 37 8.63 -13.66 -8.69
C LEU A 37 9.01 -12.88 -7.43
N MET A 38 9.30 -11.58 -7.56
CA MET A 38 9.62 -10.72 -6.42
C MET A 38 8.46 -10.60 -5.43
N SER A 39 7.23 -10.47 -5.94
CA SER A 39 6.01 -10.45 -5.12
C SER A 39 5.80 -11.78 -4.37
N TYR A 40 6.05 -12.91 -5.03
CA TYR A 40 5.99 -14.23 -4.37
C TYR A 40 7.00 -14.33 -3.22
N VAL A 41 8.24 -13.87 -3.44
CA VAL A 41 9.27 -13.84 -2.38
C VAL A 41 8.82 -12.98 -1.20
N THR A 42 8.33 -11.77 -1.42
CA THR A 42 7.90 -10.89 -0.31
C THR A 42 6.73 -11.46 0.47
N VAL A 43 5.74 -12.08 -0.20
CA VAL A 43 4.63 -12.76 0.48
C VAL A 43 5.14 -13.91 1.35
N THR A 44 6.09 -14.72 0.88
CA THR A 44 6.66 -15.80 1.71
C THR A 44 7.38 -15.27 2.95
N PHE A 45 8.03 -14.11 2.88
CA PHE A 45 8.65 -13.45 4.03
C PHE A 45 7.61 -12.95 5.05
N VAL A 46 6.46 -12.46 4.59
CA VAL A 46 5.35 -12.07 5.48
C VAL A 46 4.78 -13.29 6.18
N VAL A 47 4.54 -14.39 5.46
CA VAL A 47 4.02 -15.65 6.04
C VAL A 47 4.97 -16.21 7.10
N GLU A 48 6.28 -16.22 6.82
CA GLU A 48 7.28 -16.65 7.79
C GLU A 48 7.29 -15.76 9.04
N SER A 49 7.23 -14.43 8.86
CA SER A 49 7.19 -13.46 9.96
C SER A 49 5.94 -13.62 10.83
N MET A 50 4.81 -13.97 10.21
CA MET A 50 3.53 -14.21 10.87
C MET A 50 3.57 -15.48 11.72
N ALA A 51 4.15 -16.57 11.21
CA ALA A 51 4.36 -17.80 11.97
C ALA A 51 5.28 -17.55 13.20
N CYS A 52 6.37 -16.79 13.01
CA CYS A 52 7.25 -16.37 14.11
C CYS A 52 6.52 -15.51 15.15
N ALA A 53 5.62 -14.62 14.73
CA ALA A 53 4.85 -13.78 15.65
C ALA A 53 3.89 -14.61 16.50
N ASN A 54 3.21 -15.59 15.91
CA ASN A 54 2.32 -16.49 16.62
C ASN A 54 3.05 -17.33 17.67
N ALA A 55 4.20 -17.92 17.32
CA ALA A 55 5.03 -18.65 18.27
C ALA A 55 5.41 -17.79 19.49
N ILE A 56 5.83 -16.54 19.27
CA ILE A 56 6.24 -15.64 20.35
C ILE A 56 5.08 -15.26 21.26
N ILE A 57 3.87 -15.09 20.71
CA ILE A 57 2.73 -14.67 21.52
C ILE A 57 2.13 -15.85 22.28
N LYS A 58 2.06 -17.04 21.66
CA LYS A 58 1.67 -18.27 22.35
C LYS A 58 2.56 -18.54 23.58
N ASN A 59 3.87 -18.41 23.42
CA ASN A 59 4.80 -18.55 24.55
C ASN A 59 4.63 -17.47 25.63
N ARG A 60 4.17 -16.25 25.29
CA ARG A 60 3.86 -15.22 26.29
C ARG A 60 2.58 -15.52 27.06
N GLU A 61 1.59 -16.09 26.37
CA GLU A 61 0.33 -16.51 26.99
C GLU A 61 0.57 -17.66 27.97
N GLU A 62 1.40 -18.64 27.56
CA GLU A 62 1.83 -19.75 28.43
C GLU A 62 2.62 -19.25 29.66
N GLU A 63 3.60 -18.35 29.49
CA GLU A 63 4.33 -17.72 30.62
C GLU A 63 3.41 -16.91 31.55
N SER A 64 2.34 -16.30 31.03
CA SER A 64 1.40 -15.53 31.84
C SER A 64 0.48 -16.42 32.67
N ASN A 65 0.01 -17.54 32.09
CA ASN A 65 -0.82 -18.51 32.79
C ASN A 65 -0.03 -19.22 33.90
N SER A 66 1.23 -19.60 33.65
CA SER A 66 2.08 -20.23 34.67
C SER A 66 2.38 -19.30 35.86
N LYS A 67 2.49 -17.97 35.62
CA LYS A 67 2.68 -17.00 36.70
C LYS A 67 1.43 -16.80 37.56
N ILE A 68 0.25 -16.92 36.96
CA ILE A 68 -1.03 -16.83 37.69
C ILE A 68 -1.19 -18.08 38.56
N GLU A 69 -0.84 -19.26 38.05
CA GLU A 69 -0.79 -20.51 38.83
C GLU A 69 0.20 -20.46 40.00
N CYS A 70 1.33 -19.76 39.92
CA CYS A 70 2.25 -19.57 41.07
C CYS A 70 1.64 -18.76 42.24
N THR A 71 0.47 -18.15 42.07
CA THR A 71 -0.25 -17.46 43.16
C THR A 71 -1.24 -18.38 43.88
N ASP A 72 -1.44 -19.61 43.40
CA ASP A 72 -2.34 -20.61 43.96
C ASP A 72 -1.53 -21.88 44.28
N GLU A 73 -1.33 -22.20 45.57
CA GLU A 73 -0.45 -23.30 46.03
C GLU A 73 -1.01 -24.72 45.77
N ARG A 74 -1.55 -24.97 44.58
CA ARG A 74 -1.96 -26.32 44.16
C ARG A 74 -1.61 -26.56 42.71
N SER A 75 -0.38 -27.01 42.47
CA SER A 75 -0.05 -27.81 41.29
C SER A 75 1.11 -28.76 41.59
N PRO A 76 1.03 -30.03 41.17
CA PRO A 76 2.02 -31.04 41.49
C PRO A 76 3.33 -30.78 40.72
N LEU A 77 4.44 -30.80 41.45
CA LEU A 77 5.78 -31.04 40.89
C LEU A 77 5.77 -32.46 40.31
N LEU A 78 5.78 -32.58 38.99
CA LEU A 78 6.44 -33.62 38.18
C LEU A 78 5.73 -33.72 36.81
N GLN A 79 6.40 -33.29 35.75
CA GLN A 79 6.35 -34.02 34.48
C GLN A 79 7.78 -34.05 33.94
N ASP A 80 8.27 -35.28 33.82
CA ASP A 80 9.61 -35.67 33.41
C ASP A 80 10.16 -34.92 32.18
N GLY A 81 11.47 -34.68 32.24
CA GLY A 81 12.26 -34.28 31.09
C GLY A 81 12.38 -35.40 30.07
N SER A 82 12.58 -34.98 28.82
CA SER A 82 12.92 -35.77 27.63
C SER A 82 11.78 -36.57 26.98
N ILE A 83 11.52 -36.24 25.70
CA ILE A 83 10.55 -36.86 24.77
C ILE A 83 9.15 -36.20 24.80
N ASN A 84 9.05 -34.92 24.41
CA ASN A 84 7.86 -34.31 23.75
C ASN A 84 8.17 -32.94 23.10
N GLU A 85 9.44 -32.59 22.88
CA GLU A 85 9.80 -31.30 22.27
C GLU A 85 9.51 -31.26 20.75
N SER A 86 9.58 -32.39 20.04
CA SER A 86 9.35 -32.42 18.59
C SER A 86 7.87 -32.28 18.21
N GLU A 87 6.93 -32.83 18.97
CA GLU A 87 5.48 -32.67 18.71
C GLU A 87 4.96 -31.28 19.13
N ASN A 88 5.53 -30.68 20.18
CA ASN A 88 5.14 -29.34 20.62
C ASN A 88 5.74 -28.24 19.73
N SER A 89 6.92 -28.49 19.12
CA SER A 89 7.55 -27.61 18.12
C SER A 89 6.65 -27.37 16.90
N ASP A 90 6.03 -28.42 16.38
CA ASP A 90 5.14 -28.33 15.20
C ASP A 90 3.84 -27.57 15.50
N LYS A 91 3.36 -27.63 16.75
CA LYS A 91 2.19 -26.87 17.22
C LYS A 91 2.52 -25.44 17.67
N LEU A 92 3.79 -25.09 17.89
CA LEU A 92 4.21 -23.76 18.35
C LEU A 92 4.19 -22.73 17.22
N TYR A 93 4.52 -23.14 15.99
CA TYR A 93 4.50 -22.27 14.81
C TYR A 93 3.17 -22.28 14.06
N ASP A 94 2.17 -23.00 14.55
CA ASP A 94 0.89 -23.09 13.86
C ASP A 94 0.16 -21.75 13.87
N ILE A 95 -0.38 -21.37 12.72
CA ILE A 95 -0.99 -20.04 12.54
C ILE A 95 -2.42 -20.10 13.08
N THR A 96 -2.58 -20.07 14.40
CA THR A 96 -3.92 -20.13 15.03
C THR A 96 -4.68 -18.81 14.87
N ARG A 97 -3.98 -17.69 14.73
CA ARG A 97 -4.58 -16.36 14.66
C ARG A 97 -3.92 -15.47 13.62
N ARG A 98 -4.74 -14.59 13.04
CA ARG A 98 -4.29 -13.61 12.06
C ARG A 98 -3.66 -12.41 12.76
N VAL A 99 -2.34 -12.42 12.89
CA VAL A 99 -1.59 -11.26 13.43
C VAL A 99 -1.44 -10.21 12.32
N GLU A 100 -1.90 -9.00 12.60
CA GLU A 100 -1.80 -7.88 11.66
C GLU A 100 -0.36 -7.40 11.50
N MET A 101 -0.02 -6.85 10.33
CA MET A 101 1.33 -6.35 10.05
C MET A 101 1.78 -5.27 11.05
N GLY A 102 0.87 -4.39 11.47
CA GLY A 102 1.17 -3.38 12.50
C GLY A 102 1.43 -3.97 13.89
N GLN A 103 0.76 -5.07 14.24
CA GLN A 103 1.02 -5.78 15.50
C GLN A 103 2.37 -6.51 15.44
N MET A 104 2.71 -7.13 14.31
CA MET A 104 4.02 -7.74 14.09
C MET A 104 5.14 -6.70 14.17
N ALA A 105 4.96 -5.51 13.58
CA ALA A 105 5.91 -4.41 13.66
C ALA A 105 6.15 -3.99 15.12
N ARG A 106 5.09 -3.87 15.94
CA ARG A 106 5.22 -3.59 17.39
C ARG A 106 5.97 -4.70 18.14
N LEU A 107 5.78 -5.94 17.72
CA LEU A 107 6.42 -7.09 18.35
C LEU A 107 7.92 -7.17 18.02
N PHE A 108 8.34 -6.80 16.81
CA PHE A 108 9.69 -7.02 16.30
C PHE A 108 10.57 -5.78 16.26
N PHE A 109 10.03 -4.61 15.96
CA PHE A 109 10.81 -3.39 15.73
C PHE A 109 11.07 -2.60 17.01
N ASN A 110 12.15 -1.81 16.97
CA ASN A 110 12.46 -0.80 17.98
C ASN A 110 11.54 0.42 17.80
N LYS A 111 11.46 1.30 18.81
CA LYS A 111 10.62 2.52 18.80
C LYS A 111 10.79 3.36 17.53
N LEU A 112 12.03 3.54 17.06
CA LEU A 112 12.32 4.28 15.83
C LEU A 112 11.80 3.57 14.57
N GLY A 113 12.07 2.27 14.43
CA GLY A 113 11.59 1.48 13.28
C GLY A 113 10.07 1.36 13.24
N LEU A 114 9.42 1.28 14.39
CA LEU A 114 7.97 1.30 14.52
C LEU A 114 7.38 2.66 14.12
N ASN A 115 7.99 3.76 14.54
CA ASN A 115 7.56 5.10 14.12
C ASN A 115 7.68 5.27 12.60
N LEU A 116 8.81 4.85 12.01
CA LEU A 116 9.01 4.87 10.56
C LEU A 116 8.00 3.98 9.82
N PHE A 117 7.69 2.79 10.33
CA PHE A 117 6.66 1.91 9.77
C PHE A 117 5.29 2.60 9.73
N TYR A 118 4.87 3.23 10.82
CA TYR A 118 3.59 3.94 10.87
C TYR A 118 3.55 5.18 9.96
N ILE A 119 4.65 5.93 9.87
CA ILE A 119 4.75 7.08 8.97
C ILE A 119 4.64 6.61 7.51
N CYS A 120 5.36 5.57 7.12
CA CYS A 120 5.31 5.02 5.77
C CYS A 120 3.90 4.51 5.42
N LEU A 121 3.26 3.79 6.35
CA LEU A 121 1.87 3.34 6.20
C LEU A 121 0.89 4.51 6.06
N ALA A 122 1.06 5.58 6.84
CA ALA A 122 0.21 6.76 6.77
C ALA A 122 0.35 7.47 5.42
N ILE A 123 1.58 7.65 4.91
CA ILE A 123 1.84 8.26 3.60
C ILE A 123 1.24 7.42 2.47
N TYR A 124 1.38 6.11 2.53
CA TYR A 124 0.81 5.21 1.53
C TYR A 124 -0.72 5.24 1.53
N LEU A 125 -1.35 5.14 2.70
CA LEU A 125 -2.81 5.22 2.82
C LEU A 125 -3.35 6.58 2.34
N TYR A 126 -2.60 7.67 2.61
CA TYR A 126 -2.93 8.98 2.06
C TYR A 126 -2.80 9.00 0.53
N GLY A 127 -1.78 8.35 -0.03
CA GLY A 127 -1.57 8.19 -1.46
C GLY A 127 -2.73 7.45 -2.15
N ASP A 128 -3.17 6.31 -1.59
CA ASP A 128 -4.32 5.57 -2.10
C ASP A 128 -5.59 6.43 -2.13
N LEU A 129 -5.89 7.13 -1.02
CA LEU A 129 -7.03 8.05 -0.96
C LEU A 129 -6.90 9.19 -1.99
N ALA A 130 -5.70 9.73 -2.19
CA ALA A 130 -5.44 10.78 -3.17
C ALA A 130 -5.63 10.29 -4.61
N ILE A 131 -5.24 9.05 -4.94
CA ILE A 131 -5.48 8.44 -6.26
C ILE A 131 -6.98 8.41 -6.55
N TYR A 132 -7.79 7.92 -5.61
CA TYR A 132 -9.24 7.88 -5.79
C TYR A 132 -9.86 9.27 -5.90
N ALA A 133 -9.39 10.22 -5.09
CA ALA A 133 -9.84 11.61 -5.13
C ALA A 133 -9.55 12.26 -6.50
N VAL A 134 -8.50 11.87 -7.21
CA VAL A 134 -8.15 12.44 -8.52
C VAL A 134 -8.81 11.67 -9.67
N ALA A 135 -8.76 10.34 -9.62
CA ALA A 135 -9.20 9.48 -10.71
C ALA A 135 -10.71 9.57 -10.93
N VAL A 136 -11.52 9.54 -9.87
CA VAL A 136 -12.98 9.54 -10.00
C VAL A 136 -13.51 10.82 -10.63
N PRO A 137 -13.12 12.03 -10.17
CA PRO A 137 -13.58 13.27 -10.78
C PRO A 137 -13.01 13.50 -12.18
N LYS A 138 -11.80 13.01 -12.49
CA LYS A 138 -11.27 13.03 -13.86
C LYS A 138 -12.12 12.19 -14.80
N SER A 139 -12.43 10.95 -14.43
CA SER A 139 -13.31 10.09 -15.21
C SER A 139 -14.70 10.70 -15.37
N LEU A 140 -15.27 11.26 -14.30
CA LEU A 140 -16.57 11.91 -14.34
C LEU A 140 -16.56 13.16 -15.24
N ARG A 141 -15.52 13.98 -15.14
CA ARG A 141 -15.32 15.14 -16.02
C ARG A 141 -15.22 14.74 -17.48
N ASP A 142 -14.45 13.71 -17.80
CA ASP A 142 -14.24 13.29 -19.19
C ASP A 142 -15.50 12.66 -19.81
N VAL A 143 -16.44 12.16 -19.00
CA VAL A 143 -17.77 11.73 -19.46
C VAL A 143 -18.74 12.91 -19.63
N ILE A 144 -18.64 13.94 -18.77
CA ILE A 144 -19.58 15.08 -18.75
C ILE A 144 -19.17 16.18 -19.74
N CYS A 145 -17.88 16.40 -19.97
CA CYS A 145 -17.40 17.40 -20.92
C CYS A 145 -17.46 16.83 -22.34
N THR A 146 -18.28 17.44 -23.19
CA THR A 146 -18.44 17.05 -24.60
C THR A 146 -17.76 18.02 -25.57
N TYR A 147 -17.08 19.06 -25.06
CA TYR A 147 -16.42 20.04 -25.90
C TYR A 147 -15.20 19.44 -26.61
N GLU A 148 -15.28 19.44 -27.93
CA GLU A 148 -14.20 19.12 -28.84
C GLU A 148 -13.90 20.41 -29.63
N PRO A 149 -12.66 20.92 -29.67
CA PRO A 149 -12.37 22.19 -30.32
C PRO A 149 -12.68 22.11 -31.82
N GLY A 150 -13.74 22.79 -32.23
CA GLY A 150 -14.12 22.94 -33.63
C GLY A 150 -13.22 23.92 -34.38
N ASN A 151 -12.12 23.40 -34.95
CA ASN A 151 -11.54 23.74 -36.27
C ASN A 151 -10.02 23.44 -36.31
N MET A 152 -9.64 22.20 -36.65
CA MET A 152 -8.56 22.03 -37.62
C MET A 152 -9.19 21.96 -39.01
N THR A 153 -9.49 23.12 -39.57
CA THR A 153 -9.66 23.22 -41.02
C THR A 153 -8.34 22.85 -41.68
N ASN A 154 -8.26 21.63 -42.21
CA ASN A 154 -7.31 21.14 -43.23
C ASN A 154 -5.99 21.91 -43.36
N SER A 155 -4.94 21.47 -42.65
CA SER A 155 -3.54 21.65 -43.09
C SER A 155 -2.93 20.32 -43.56
N PHE A 156 -3.73 19.48 -44.22
CA PHE A 156 -3.24 18.30 -44.95
C PHE A 156 -2.40 18.64 -46.19
N LEU A 157 -2.18 19.92 -46.49
CA LEU A 157 -1.22 20.33 -47.49
C LEU A 157 -0.36 21.51 -47.02
N SER A 158 0.94 21.22 -47.04
CA SER A 158 2.09 22.09 -47.27
C SER A 158 2.98 22.47 -46.08
N ASN A 159 4.16 21.83 -46.14
CA ASN A 159 5.48 22.28 -45.73
C ASN A 159 5.96 21.88 -44.32
N SER A 160 6.47 20.65 -44.28
CA SER A 160 7.85 20.35 -43.84
C SER A 160 8.48 21.34 -42.85
N SER A 161 8.06 21.25 -41.60
CA SER A 161 8.95 21.42 -40.46
C SER A 161 8.40 20.59 -39.32
N GLN A 162 9.19 19.61 -38.90
CA GLN A 162 9.02 18.83 -37.68
C GLN A 162 8.53 19.74 -36.55
N ASN A 163 7.32 19.48 -36.06
CA ASN A 163 6.84 19.81 -34.72
C ASN A 163 5.61 18.94 -34.49
N GLU A 164 5.83 17.63 -34.39
CA GLU A 164 4.94 16.75 -33.63
C GLU A 164 5.02 17.15 -32.16
N SER A 165 4.32 18.24 -31.84
CA SER A 165 3.94 18.55 -30.49
C SER A 165 2.45 18.24 -30.43
N CYS A 166 2.13 17.00 -30.04
CA CYS A 166 0.93 16.79 -29.23
C CYS A 166 1.15 17.58 -27.94
N ARG A 167 1.03 18.90 -28.06
CA ARG A 167 1.16 19.88 -26.99
C ARG A 167 -0.01 19.64 -26.07
N ASN A 168 0.27 19.53 -24.78
CA ASN A 168 -0.71 19.31 -23.72
C ASN A 168 -1.99 20.12 -23.99
N PRO A 169 -3.19 19.53 -23.89
CA PRO A 169 -4.43 20.28 -24.01
C PRO A 169 -4.39 21.37 -22.94
N ASP A 170 -4.24 22.63 -23.38
CA ASP A 170 -4.09 23.76 -22.48
C ASP A 170 -5.30 23.81 -21.53
N ASP A 171 -5.01 24.02 -20.24
CA ASP A 171 -5.90 23.90 -19.07
C ASP A 171 -7.12 24.86 -19.06
N TYR A 172 -7.42 25.49 -20.21
CA TYR A 172 -8.37 26.59 -20.37
C TYR A 172 -9.54 26.29 -21.31
N ASP A 173 -9.63 25.09 -21.88
CA ASP A 173 -10.76 24.76 -22.74
C ASP A 173 -12.09 24.70 -21.94
N LEU A 174 -13.14 25.26 -22.55
CA LEU A 174 -14.49 25.25 -22.00
C LEU A 174 -15.02 23.82 -21.99
N CYS A 175 -15.68 23.40 -20.90
CA CYS A 175 -16.24 22.05 -20.83
C CYS A 175 -17.58 21.92 -21.59
N TRP A 176 -18.32 23.03 -21.75
CA TRP A 176 -19.64 23.10 -22.41
C TRP A 176 -19.74 24.36 -23.31
N GLU A 177 -20.40 24.23 -24.46
CA GLU A 177 -20.66 25.34 -25.40
C GLU A 177 -21.68 26.36 -24.84
N ASN A 178 -22.66 25.88 -24.07
CA ASN A 178 -23.79 26.67 -23.59
C ASN A 178 -23.49 27.51 -22.32
N VAL A 179 -22.39 27.23 -21.62
CA VAL A 179 -22.05 27.85 -20.33
C VAL A 179 -20.59 28.30 -20.35
N LYS A 180 -20.35 29.56 -20.76
CA LYS A 180 -19.01 30.17 -20.89
C LYS A 180 -18.23 30.32 -19.57
N THR A 181 -18.80 29.95 -18.42
CA THR A 181 -18.21 30.17 -17.09
C THR A 181 -17.50 28.94 -16.51
N VAL A 182 -17.62 27.77 -17.15
CA VAL A 182 -17.08 26.50 -16.59
C VAL A 182 -15.93 25.95 -17.45
N ASN A 183 -14.70 26.28 -17.07
CA ASN A 183 -13.47 25.64 -17.57
C ASN A 183 -13.37 24.17 -17.15
N ARG A 184 -12.58 23.39 -17.89
CA ARG A 184 -12.27 21.98 -17.58
C ARG A 184 -11.72 21.77 -16.16
N VAL A 185 -10.91 22.70 -15.64
CA VAL A 185 -10.40 22.69 -14.25
C VAL A 185 -11.51 22.98 -13.23
N ASN A 186 -12.42 23.90 -13.55
CA ASN A 186 -13.56 24.22 -12.67
C ASN A 186 -14.56 23.06 -12.64
N ALA A 187 -14.81 22.41 -13.78
CA ALA A 187 -15.62 21.19 -13.86
C ALA A 187 -15.03 20.05 -13.02
N TYR A 188 -13.71 19.83 -13.10
CA TYR A 188 -12.99 18.89 -12.24
C TYR A 188 -13.19 19.19 -10.75
N ARG A 189 -13.01 20.45 -10.33
CA ARG A 189 -13.18 20.87 -8.93
C ARG A 189 -14.61 20.68 -8.43
N ILE A 190 -15.62 20.97 -9.27
CA ILE A 190 -17.04 20.75 -8.94
C ILE A 190 -17.35 19.25 -8.82
N CYS A 191 -16.85 18.42 -9.74
CA CYS A 191 -17.02 16.96 -9.65
C CYS A 191 -16.37 16.39 -8.38
N LEU A 192 -15.19 16.89 -8.00
CA LEU A 192 -14.48 16.49 -6.79
C LEU A 192 -15.27 16.86 -5.51
N THR A 193 -15.81 18.08 -5.43
CA THR A 193 -16.59 18.52 -4.27
C THR A 193 -17.88 17.73 -4.14
N ILE A 194 -18.60 17.49 -5.24
CA ILE A 194 -19.80 16.65 -5.26
C ILE A 194 -19.48 15.22 -4.81
N PHE A 195 -18.42 14.62 -5.33
CA PHE A 195 -17.98 13.27 -4.94
C PHE A 195 -17.67 13.16 -3.45
N THR A 196 -16.98 14.16 -2.90
CA THR A 196 -16.63 14.20 -1.46
C THR A 196 -17.88 14.40 -0.59
N ILE A 197 -18.81 15.28 -1.00
CA ILE A 197 -20.08 15.50 -0.30
C ILE A 197 -20.96 14.27 -0.33
N LEU A 198 -20.98 13.51 -1.43
CA LEU A 198 -21.78 12.29 -1.55
C LEU A 198 -21.18 11.12 -0.75
N LEU A 199 -19.86 10.96 -0.70
CA LEU A 199 -19.21 9.89 0.06
C LEU A 199 -19.20 10.14 1.58
N GLY A 200 -19.15 11.39 2.02
CA GLY A 200 -19.16 11.77 3.43
C GLY A 200 -20.29 11.11 4.25
N PRO A 201 -21.56 11.16 3.81
CA PRO A 201 -22.70 10.51 4.45
C PRO A 201 -22.63 8.98 4.52
N PHE A 202 -22.08 8.29 3.50
CA PHE A 202 -22.01 6.82 3.50
C PHE A 202 -21.03 6.27 4.54
N VAL A 203 -19.99 7.04 4.86
CA VAL A 203 -18.99 6.72 5.89
C VAL A 203 -19.60 6.64 7.30
N PHE A 204 -20.80 7.20 7.52
CA PHE A 204 -21.48 7.22 8.81
C PHE A 204 -22.36 6.04 9.13
N PHE A 205 -22.75 5.21 8.17
CA PHE A 205 -23.90 4.31 8.35
C PHE A 205 -23.71 3.15 9.34
N ASN A 206 -22.66 3.18 10.15
CA ASN A 206 -22.41 2.23 11.23
C ASN A 206 -22.50 2.91 12.61
N VAL A 207 -23.65 3.54 12.92
CA VAL A 207 -23.91 4.11 14.24
C VAL A 207 -24.65 3.09 15.10
N GLN A 208 -23.91 2.39 15.96
CA GLN A 208 -24.45 1.84 17.20
C GLN A 208 -23.64 2.34 18.41
N LYS A 209 -24.27 3.25 19.16
CA LYS A 209 -24.13 3.53 20.61
C LYS A 209 -22.78 4.05 21.17
N THR A 210 -22.29 5.26 20.82
CA THR A 210 -21.51 6.13 21.75
C THR A 210 -21.52 7.62 21.35
N LYS A 211 -22.41 8.44 21.93
CA LYS A 211 -22.70 9.83 21.46
C LYS A 211 -21.52 10.82 21.37
N TYR A 212 -20.54 10.78 22.29
CA TYR A 212 -19.46 11.79 22.31
C TYR A 212 -18.16 11.33 21.63
N LEU A 213 -17.75 10.07 21.84
CA LEU A 213 -16.56 9.51 21.20
C LEU A 213 -16.77 9.31 19.68
N GLN A 214 -18.02 9.06 19.23
CA GLN A 214 -18.36 9.03 17.81
C GLN A 214 -18.42 10.41 17.16
N ILE A 215 -18.82 11.50 17.86
CA ILE A 215 -18.85 12.84 17.25
C ILE A 215 -17.42 13.33 16.96
N LEU A 216 -16.48 13.05 17.87
CA LEU A 216 -15.07 13.38 17.71
C LEU A 216 -14.42 12.55 16.60
N THR A 217 -14.68 11.23 16.59
CA THR A 217 -14.19 10.32 15.55
C THR A 217 -14.78 10.65 14.19
N THR A 218 -16.05 11.04 14.15
CA THR A 218 -16.72 11.55 12.95
C THR A 218 -16.04 12.82 12.46
N GLY A 219 -15.83 13.81 13.33
CA GLY A 219 -15.16 15.05 12.97
C GLY A 219 -13.77 14.78 12.39
N LEU A 220 -12.96 13.98 13.08
CA LEU A 220 -11.64 13.53 12.61
C LEU A 220 -11.70 12.78 11.28
N ARG A 221 -12.75 11.98 11.05
CA ARG A 221 -12.96 11.25 9.80
C ARG A 221 -13.40 12.17 8.66
N TRP A 222 -14.17 13.22 8.95
CA TRP A 222 -14.49 14.30 7.99
C TRP A 222 -13.25 15.08 7.61
N PHE A 223 -12.45 15.50 8.58
CA PHE A 223 -11.18 16.15 8.30
C PHE A 223 -10.28 15.21 7.49
N SER A 224 -10.10 13.96 7.88
CA SER A 224 -9.26 13.01 7.14
C SER A 224 -9.79 12.66 5.74
N ALA A 225 -11.10 12.74 5.50
CA ALA A 225 -11.71 12.44 4.19
C ALA A 225 -11.73 13.67 3.26
N ILE A 226 -11.86 14.88 3.82
CA ILE A 226 -11.95 16.15 3.08
C ILE A 226 -10.59 16.80 2.88
N LEU A 227 -9.66 16.62 3.83
CA LEU A 227 -8.33 17.22 3.78
C LEU A 227 -7.54 16.76 2.54
N PRO A 228 -7.51 15.48 2.13
CA PRO A 228 -6.79 15.09 0.92
C PRO A 228 -7.35 15.78 -0.34
N PRO A 229 -8.67 15.73 -0.67
CA PRO A 229 -9.25 16.46 -1.80
C PRO A 229 -8.98 17.98 -1.80
N ILE A 230 -9.07 18.64 -0.65
CA ILE A 230 -8.86 20.09 -0.54
C ILE A 230 -7.38 20.44 -0.65
N CYS A 231 -6.49 19.73 0.04
CA CYS A 231 -5.04 19.90 -0.10
C CYS A 231 -4.61 19.64 -1.55
N VAL A 232 -5.20 18.65 -2.20
CA VAL A 232 -4.98 18.35 -3.62
C VAL A 232 -5.48 19.49 -4.53
N ALA A 233 -6.68 20.02 -4.29
CA ALA A 233 -7.28 21.05 -5.12
C ALA A 233 -6.62 22.43 -4.99
N TYR A 234 -6.05 22.75 -3.82
CA TYR A 234 -5.50 24.07 -3.49
C TYR A 234 -3.99 24.11 -3.25
N GLY A 235 -3.35 22.97 -2.97
CA GLY A 235 -1.94 22.91 -2.54
C GLY A 235 -0.97 22.40 -3.60
N THR A 236 -1.43 21.84 -4.72
CA THR A 236 -0.56 21.28 -5.76
C THR A 236 -1.09 21.56 -7.16
N ASP A 237 -0.32 22.30 -7.96
CA ASP A 237 -0.59 22.52 -9.38
C ASP A 237 -0.45 21.22 -10.21
N ASN A 238 0.24 20.20 -9.66
CA ASN A 238 0.48 18.91 -10.29
C ASN A 238 0.19 17.75 -9.34
N VAL A 239 -1.08 17.47 -9.11
CA VAL A 239 -1.53 16.40 -8.20
C VAL A 239 -1.00 15.02 -8.61
N GLU A 240 -0.87 14.79 -9.91
CA GLU A 240 -0.32 13.55 -10.48
C GLU A 240 1.12 13.29 -10.02
N PHE A 241 1.91 14.35 -9.82
CA PHE A 241 3.27 14.24 -9.33
C PHE A 241 3.32 13.81 -7.85
N LEU A 242 2.45 14.37 -7.00
CA LEU A 242 2.37 14.01 -5.59
C LEU A 242 1.97 12.53 -5.44
N VAL A 243 0.96 12.10 -6.20
CA VAL A 243 0.50 10.72 -6.27
C VAL A 243 1.60 9.79 -6.83
N GLY A 244 2.36 10.25 -7.82
CA GLY A 244 3.49 9.51 -8.38
C GLY A 244 4.61 9.27 -7.35
N ILE A 245 4.90 10.26 -6.50
CA ILE A 245 5.86 10.10 -5.40
C ILE A 245 5.30 9.13 -4.34
N THR A 246 4.11 9.38 -3.80
CA THR A 246 3.60 8.55 -2.71
C THR A 246 3.39 7.11 -3.14
N GLY A 247 2.86 6.87 -4.33
CA GLY A 247 2.68 5.54 -4.90
C GLY A 247 4.00 4.80 -5.11
N SER A 248 5.04 5.47 -5.61
CA SER A 248 6.30 4.81 -5.94
C SER A 248 7.22 4.59 -4.74
N TYR A 249 7.45 5.62 -3.92
CA TYR A 249 8.40 5.53 -2.81
C TYR A 249 7.79 4.86 -1.58
N ALA A 250 6.57 5.24 -1.18
CA ALA A 250 5.91 4.60 -0.03
C ALA A 250 5.40 3.21 -0.39
N GLY A 251 4.92 3.01 -1.63
CA GLY A 251 4.54 1.68 -2.14
C GLY A 251 5.71 0.70 -2.18
N ALA A 252 6.88 1.11 -2.71
CA ALA A 252 8.08 0.27 -2.68
C ALA A 252 8.54 -0.03 -1.24
N GLY A 253 8.37 0.93 -0.33
CA GLY A 253 8.60 0.74 1.10
C GLY A 253 7.74 -0.39 1.67
N ILE A 254 6.43 -0.32 1.50
CA ILE A 254 5.50 -1.30 2.08
C ILE A 254 5.59 -2.65 1.40
N GLN A 255 5.76 -2.68 0.08
CA GLN A 255 5.77 -3.92 -0.69
C GLN A 255 7.07 -4.72 -0.52
N TYR A 256 8.23 -4.05 -0.42
CA TYR A 256 9.53 -4.73 -0.43
C TYR A 256 10.32 -4.53 0.87
N VAL A 257 10.46 -3.28 1.34
CA VAL A 257 11.33 -2.92 2.48
C VAL A 257 10.76 -3.47 3.80
N ILE A 258 9.46 -3.34 4.03
CA ILE A 258 8.83 -3.77 5.29
C ILE A 258 8.85 -5.30 5.46
N PRO A 259 8.42 -6.13 4.49
CA PRO A 259 8.50 -7.59 4.61
C PRO A 259 9.95 -8.08 4.83
N ALA A 260 10.91 -7.51 4.11
CA ALA A 260 12.33 -7.81 4.26
C ALA A 260 12.86 -7.46 5.66
N ALA A 261 12.47 -6.30 6.20
CA ALA A 261 12.82 -5.93 7.57
C ALA A 261 12.15 -6.87 8.58
N LEU A 262 10.84 -7.11 8.47
CA LEU A 262 10.09 -7.96 9.39
C LEU A 262 10.72 -9.35 9.50
N VAL A 263 11.06 -10.00 8.38
CA VAL A 263 11.62 -11.35 8.42
C VAL A 263 13.01 -11.39 9.05
N ILE A 264 13.85 -10.36 8.86
CA ILE A 264 15.16 -10.27 9.53
C ILE A 264 14.97 -10.18 11.04
N TYR A 265 14.11 -9.28 11.50
CA TYR A 265 13.90 -9.07 12.93
C TYR A 265 13.16 -10.26 13.56
N ALA A 266 12.22 -10.88 12.86
CA ALA A 266 11.52 -12.09 13.28
C ALA A 266 12.52 -13.25 13.47
N ARG A 267 13.35 -13.55 12.46
CA ARG A 267 14.38 -14.59 12.54
C ARG A 267 15.34 -14.37 13.72
N ARG A 268 15.82 -13.13 13.91
CA ARG A 268 16.72 -12.79 15.03
C ARG A 268 16.04 -12.98 16.39
N ARG A 269 14.77 -12.55 16.52
CA ARG A 269 14.05 -12.57 17.80
C ARG A 269 13.59 -13.98 18.19
N THR A 270 13.15 -14.78 17.22
CA THR A 270 12.81 -16.19 17.43
C THR A 270 14.04 -17.00 17.82
N CYS A 271 15.18 -16.80 17.14
CA CYS A 271 16.44 -17.47 17.49
C CYS A 271 16.93 -17.10 18.91
N TYR A 272 16.75 -15.84 19.33
CA TYR A 272 17.10 -15.41 20.69
C TYR A 272 16.20 -16.05 21.76
N LYS A 273 14.90 -16.22 21.50
CA LYS A 273 13.93 -16.76 22.47
C LYS A 273 13.90 -18.28 22.54
N PHE A 274 14.00 -18.95 21.40
CA PHE A 274 13.72 -20.38 21.26
C PHE A 274 14.96 -21.20 20.86
N GLY A 275 16.13 -20.56 20.66
CA GLY A 275 17.34 -21.23 20.19
C GLY A 275 17.26 -21.68 18.72
N THR A 276 18.29 -22.39 18.26
CA THR A 276 18.41 -22.91 16.88
C THR A 276 17.75 -24.26 16.65
N VAL A 277 17.22 -24.90 17.70
CA VAL A 277 16.74 -26.29 17.68
C VAL A 277 15.33 -26.41 17.09
N LEU A 278 14.52 -25.35 17.16
CA LEU A 278 13.14 -25.34 16.68
C LEU A 278 13.08 -24.91 15.21
N THR A 279 12.89 -25.87 14.29
CA THR A 279 12.73 -25.61 12.85
C THR A 279 11.32 -25.14 12.55
N ASN A 280 11.16 -23.87 12.15
CA ASN A 280 9.86 -23.31 11.76
C ASN A 280 9.31 -24.05 10.52
N LYS A 281 8.15 -24.69 10.66
CA LYS A 281 7.41 -25.38 9.58
C LYS A 281 7.06 -24.47 8.40
N TYR A 282 6.83 -23.19 8.67
CA TYR A 282 6.51 -22.16 7.66
C TYR A 282 7.73 -21.31 7.26
N LYS A 283 8.95 -21.85 7.45
CA LYS A 283 10.16 -21.18 6.98
C LYS A 283 10.09 -21.00 5.47
N SER A 284 10.31 -19.78 4.99
CA SER A 284 10.33 -19.53 3.54
C SER A 284 11.43 -20.39 2.89
N PRO A 285 11.19 -20.92 1.67
CA PRO A 285 12.21 -21.66 0.93
C PRO A 285 13.45 -20.79 0.64
N PHE A 286 13.29 -19.47 0.68
CA PHE A 286 14.32 -18.45 0.57
C PHE A 286 14.95 -18.09 1.94
N GLY A 287 15.30 -19.12 2.70
CA GLY A 287 15.80 -18.99 4.07
C GLY A 287 17.16 -18.31 4.22
N SER A 288 17.92 -18.13 3.13
CA SER A 288 19.24 -17.51 3.19
C SER A 288 19.15 -15.99 3.36
N ARG A 289 20.17 -15.38 3.97
CA ARG A 289 20.24 -13.92 4.15
C ARG A 289 20.36 -13.18 2.81
N TYR A 290 20.91 -13.85 1.78
CA TYR A 290 21.10 -13.29 0.45
C TYR A 290 19.79 -12.88 -0.22
N TRP A 291 18.73 -13.66 -0.08
CA TRP A 291 17.43 -13.32 -0.64
C TRP A 291 16.85 -12.04 -0.06
N VAL A 292 17.10 -11.77 1.22
CA VAL A 292 16.66 -10.52 1.84
C VAL A 292 17.44 -9.33 1.29
N TYR A 293 18.77 -9.45 1.12
CA TYR A 293 19.58 -8.42 0.48
C TYR A 293 19.19 -8.20 -0.99
N LEU A 294 18.81 -9.24 -1.71
CA LEU A 294 18.30 -9.16 -3.08
C LEU A 294 17.02 -8.32 -3.12
N VAL A 295 16.06 -8.55 -2.21
CA VAL A 295 14.82 -7.75 -2.13
C VAL A 295 15.12 -6.29 -1.80
N PHE A 296 16.08 -6.00 -0.91
CA PHE A 296 16.50 -4.61 -0.66
C PHE A 296 17.15 -3.98 -1.89
N ALA A 297 18.03 -4.70 -2.59
CA ALA A 297 18.67 -4.22 -3.81
C ALA A 297 17.63 -3.95 -4.91
N TRP A 298 16.63 -4.82 -5.05
CA TRP A 298 15.50 -4.63 -5.95
C TRP A 298 14.69 -3.38 -5.60
N ALA A 299 14.36 -3.18 -4.32
CA ALA A 299 13.66 -1.99 -3.86
C ALA A 299 14.43 -0.70 -4.20
N VAL A 300 15.76 -0.71 -3.98
CA VAL A 300 16.63 0.41 -4.35
C VAL A 300 16.64 0.62 -5.87
N LEU A 301 16.75 -0.44 -6.66
CA LEU A 301 16.70 -0.36 -8.13
C LEU A 301 15.38 0.26 -8.61
N CYS A 302 14.24 -0.17 -8.07
CA CYS A 302 12.93 0.39 -8.39
C CYS A 302 12.87 1.89 -8.05
N ILE A 303 13.35 2.28 -6.87
CA ILE A 303 13.37 3.68 -6.43
C ILE A 303 14.29 4.50 -7.34
N VAL A 304 15.49 4.02 -7.67
CA VAL A 304 16.42 4.71 -8.57
C VAL A 304 15.79 4.90 -9.95
N PHE A 305 15.19 3.84 -10.52
CA PHE A 305 14.54 3.91 -11.82
C PHE A 305 13.41 4.95 -11.85
N VAL A 306 12.55 4.95 -10.83
CA VAL A 306 11.48 5.96 -10.68
C VAL A 306 12.06 7.37 -10.53
N THR A 307 13.13 7.52 -9.73
CA THR A 307 13.77 8.81 -9.50
C THR A 307 14.35 9.38 -10.79
N VAL A 308 15.04 8.54 -11.57
CA VAL A 308 15.60 8.90 -12.88
C VAL A 308 14.48 9.30 -13.85
N ASN A 309 13.42 8.49 -13.92
CA ASN A 309 12.26 8.82 -14.76
C ASN A 309 11.66 10.18 -14.38
N HIS A 310 11.52 10.46 -13.09
CA HIS A 310 10.99 11.73 -12.63
C HIS A 310 11.90 12.94 -12.98
N ILE A 311 13.23 12.74 -12.94
CA ILE A 311 14.20 13.78 -13.33
C ILE A 311 14.12 14.06 -14.84
N ILE A 312 14.09 13.00 -15.67
CA ILE A 312 14.04 13.12 -17.14
C ILE A 312 12.74 13.77 -17.60
N THR A 313 11.60 13.40 -17.01
CA THR A 313 10.30 14.01 -17.38
C THR A 313 10.23 15.50 -16.99
N ARG A 314 11.09 15.97 -16.08
CA ARG A 314 11.17 17.39 -15.68
C ARG A 314 12.18 18.22 -16.45
N SER A 315 13.15 17.62 -17.13
CA SER A 315 14.18 18.30 -17.93
C SER A 315 13.70 18.52 -19.36
#